data_AF-K2RQS3-F1
#
_entry.id   AF-K2RQS3-F1
#
_cell.length_a   1.000
_cell.length_b   1.000
_cell.length_c   1.000
_cell.angle_alpha   90.00
_cell.angle_beta   90.00
_cell.angle_gamma   90.00
#
_symmetry.space_group_name_H-M   'P 1'
#
loop_
_entity.id
_entity.type
_entity.pdbx_description
1 polymer ?
#
loop_
_entity_poly.entity_id
_entity_poly.type
_entity_poly.pdbx_seq_one_letter_code
_entity_poly.pdbx_strand_id
1 'polypeptide(L)'
;MFTKTAVAVLAAAGAAAAAPTATPNTFFGGIAIHSGSAIHNSGISADSGKLWISHAQNASCDAGNKQDFATFSIGEDGSAYLYTNGAPYQQLWVDRSGMGRGNIGYTTGAQPAPRNAERTGFAVNADGHLTFGGSDGFYACGSAEAGYAIWQQKFDDTCLPFAFRAQYTETPVGCWYSESS
;
A
#
# COMPACT_ATOMS: atom_id res chain seq x y z
N MET A 1 16.60 73.72 -16.46
CA MET A 1 15.51 73.30 -15.55
C MET A 1 15.09 71.90 -15.96
N PHE A 2 15.06 70.96 -15.02
CA PHE A 2 14.19 69.77 -14.88
C PHE A 2 14.93 68.71 -14.06
N THR A 3 14.63 68.72 -12.76
CA THR A 3 15.00 67.74 -11.74
C THR A 3 14.27 66.41 -11.99
N LYS A 4 14.97 65.27 -11.91
CA LYS A 4 14.32 63.97 -11.68
C LYS A 4 15.17 63.10 -10.74
N THR A 5 14.72 63.04 -9.49
CA THR A 5 15.06 62.04 -8.49
C THR A 5 14.51 60.69 -8.91
N ALA A 6 15.29 59.60 -8.81
CA ALA A 6 14.78 58.24 -8.89
C ALA A 6 15.37 57.39 -7.76
N VAL A 7 14.46 56.74 -7.04
CA VAL A 7 14.64 55.97 -5.82
C VAL A 7 15.19 54.58 -6.15
N ALA A 8 16.14 54.10 -5.32
CA ALA A 8 16.68 52.75 -5.37
C ALA A 8 15.71 51.72 -4.77
N VAL A 9 15.60 50.54 -5.40
CA VAL A 9 14.98 49.35 -4.79
C VAL A 9 15.99 48.21 -4.89
N LEU A 10 16.54 47.78 -3.75
CA LEU A 10 17.29 46.54 -3.63
C LEU A 10 16.30 45.38 -3.57
N ALA A 11 16.31 44.51 -4.58
CA ALA A 11 15.63 43.22 -4.52
C ALA A 11 16.57 42.18 -3.90
N ALA A 12 16.33 41.81 -2.64
CA ALA A 12 16.99 40.67 -2.01
C ALA A 12 16.34 39.37 -2.52
N ALA A 13 17.01 38.68 -3.46
CA ALA A 13 16.63 37.34 -3.87
C ALA A 13 17.04 36.34 -2.77
N GLY A 14 16.10 35.99 -1.90
CA GLY A 14 16.25 34.85 -0.99
C GLY A 14 16.21 33.56 -1.80
N ALA A 15 17.35 32.89 -1.96
CA ALA A 15 17.39 31.52 -2.45
C ALA A 15 16.89 30.60 -1.33
N ALA A 16 15.60 30.25 -1.38
CA ALA A 16 15.08 29.14 -0.59
C ALA A 16 15.64 27.85 -1.20
N ALA A 17 16.69 27.30 -0.59
CA ALA A 17 17.08 25.93 -0.84
C ALA A 17 15.96 25.03 -0.29
N ALA A 18 15.13 24.48 -1.18
CA ALA A 18 14.26 23.37 -0.81
C ALA A 18 15.19 22.20 -0.43
N ALA A 19 15.31 21.94 0.87
CA ALA A 19 15.89 20.69 1.35
C ALA A 19 15.05 19.56 0.75
N PRO A 20 15.66 18.46 0.25
CA PRO A 20 14.90 17.28 -0.09
C PRO A 20 14.19 16.83 1.18
N THR A 21 12.87 16.99 1.25
CA THR A 21 12.05 16.30 2.23
C THR A 21 12.17 14.83 1.88
N ALA A 22 13.05 14.12 2.60
CA ALA A 22 12.99 12.67 2.67
C ALA A 22 11.54 12.34 3.01
N THR A 23 10.84 11.70 2.08
CA THR A 23 9.51 11.18 2.36
C THR A 23 9.69 10.25 3.55
N PRO A 24 9.10 10.52 4.73
CA PRO A 24 9.24 9.59 5.83
C PRO A 24 8.73 8.25 5.30
N ASN A 25 9.52 7.19 5.42
CA ASN A 25 9.08 5.84 5.10
C ASN A 25 7.87 5.55 6.01
N THR A 26 6.67 5.87 5.55
CA THR A 26 5.46 5.76 6.35
C THR A 26 5.02 4.32 6.31
N PHE A 27 5.27 3.61 7.42
CA PHE A 27 4.74 2.28 7.61
C PHE A 27 3.29 2.35 8.04
N PHE A 28 2.46 1.43 7.54
CA PHE A 28 1.04 1.40 7.91
C PHE A 28 0.49 -0.03 7.89
N GLY A 29 -0.45 -0.29 8.78
CA GLY A 29 -1.37 -1.43 8.64
C GLY A 29 -2.55 -1.08 7.73
N GLY A 30 -3.31 -2.08 7.31
CA GLY A 30 -4.53 -1.90 6.52
C GLY A 30 -5.78 -2.28 7.28
N ILE A 31 -6.84 -1.49 7.14
CA ILE A 31 -8.19 -1.82 7.61
C ILE A 31 -9.18 -1.71 6.45
N ALA A 32 -10.05 -2.71 6.29
CA ALA A 32 -11.10 -2.70 5.30
C ALA A 32 -12.33 -1.90 5.76
N ILE A 33 -12.75 -0.92 4.96
CA ILE A 33 -13.93 -0.09 5.24
C ILE A 33 -15.06 -0.45 4.27
N HIS A 34 -16.02 -1.24 4.78
CA HIS A 34 -17.32 -1.47 4.14
C HIS A 34 -18.41 -1.68 5.19
N SER A 35 -19.13 -0.61 5.57
CA SER A 35 -20.16 -0.70 6.62
C SER A 35 -21.25 -1.72 6.28
N GLY A 36 -21.70 -2.46 7.29
CA GLY A 36 -22.79 -3.44 7.16
C GLY A 36 -22.35 -4.81 6.65
N SER A 37 -21.05 -5.09 6.55
CA SER A 37 -20.52 -6.41 6.15
C SER A 37 -19.56 -7.00 7.18
N ALA A 38 -19.26 -8.29 7.02
CA ALA A 38 -18.30 -9.02 7.84
C ALA A 38 -16.84 -8.55 7.67
N ILE A 39 -16.53 -7.76 6.63
CA ILE A 39 -15.18 -7.23 6.40
C ILE A 39 -14.98 -5.84 7.01
N HIS A 40 -16.02 -5.21 7.56
CA HIS A 40 -15.91 -3.87 8.13
C HIS A 40 -14.97 -3.82 9.33
N ASN A 41 -14.00 -2.91 9.30
CA ASN A 41 -12.96 -2.75 10.31
C ASN A 41 -12.07 -3.98 10.52
N SER A 42 -12.07 -4.92 9.58
CA SER A 42 -11.17 -6.06 9.61
C SER A 42 -9.77 -5.66 9.14
N GLY A 43 -8.77 -6.16 9.84
CA GLY A 43 -7.37 -6.00 9.47
C GLY A 43 -7.05 -6.73 8.17
N ILE A 44 -6.07 -6.19 7.45
CA ILE A 44 -5.56 -6.77 6.21
C ILE A 44 -4.31 -7.57 6.53
N SER A 45 -4.29 -8.83 6.12
CA SER A 45 -3.20 -9.78 6.31
C SER A 45 -2.59 -10.20 4.97
N ALA A 46 -1.45 -10.90 5.03
CA ALA A 46 -0.78 -11.45 3.87
C ALA A 46 -0.45 -12.92 4.12
N ASP A 47 -0.75 -13.78 3.15
CA ASP A 47 -0.47 -15.22 3.21
C ASP A 47 -0.51 -15.80 1.79
N SER A 48 0.35 -16.78 1.51
CA SER A 48 0.41 -17.53 0.25
C SER A 48 0.50 -16.60 -0.98
N GLY A 49 1.32 -15.55 -0.92
CA GLY A 49 1.49 -14.59 -2.03
C GLY A 49 0.27 -13.72 -2.34
N LYS A 50 -0.70 -13.64 -1.43
CA LYS A 50 -1.97 -12.90 -1.56
C LYS A 50 -2.22 -12.00 -0.35
N LEU A 51 -3.01 -10.95 -0.56
CA LEU A 51 -3.53 -10.12 0.51
C LEU A 51 -4.94 -10.56 0.87
N TRP A 52 -5.25 -10.52 2.16
CA TRP A 52 -6.48 -11.10 2.70
C TRP A 52 -7.15 -10.19 3.73
N ILE A 53 -8.45 -10.42 3.92
CA ILE A 53 -9.24 -9.89 5.03
C ILE A 53 -9.85 -11.08 5.79
N SER A 54 -9.83 -11.02 7.12
CA SER A 54 -10.35 -12.08 8.00
C SER A 54 -9.69 -13.44 7.75
N HIS A 55 -8.40 -13.45 7.41
CA HIS A 55 -7.60 -14.65 7.18
C HIS A 55 -6.37 -14.62 8.09
N ALA A 56 -6.02 -15.75 8.69
CA ALA A 56 -4.85 -15.85 9.56
C ALA A 56 -3.58 -15.66 8.75
N GLN A 57 -2.66 -14.82 9.24
CA GLN A 57 -1.33 -14.74 8.64
C GLN A 57 -0.45 -15.86 9.18
N ASN A 58 0.10 -16.70 8.30
CA ASN A 58 1.14 -17.66 8.69
C ASN A 58 2.52 -17.01 8.57
N ALA A 59 2.67 -15.83 9.19
CA ALA A 59 3.87 -15.00 9.10
C ALA A 59 4.84 -15.28 10.25
N SER A 60 6.14 -15.22 9.96
CA SER A 60 7.19 -15.19 10.98
C SER A 60 7.62 -13.74 11.21
N CYS A 61 7.28 -13.19 12.36
CA CYS A 61 7.54 -11.79 12.69
C CYS A 61 8.67 -11.64 13.71
N ASP A 62 9.33 -10.48 13.64
CA ASP A 62 10.46 -10.15 14.50
C ASP A 62 10.11 -10.23 15.99
N ALA A 63 11.09 -10.66 16.79
CA ALA A 63 11.03 -10.78 18.25
C ALA A 63 9.89 -11.67 18.80
N GLY A 64 9.39 -12.62 17.99
CA GLY A 64 8.32 -13.54 18.42
C GLY A 64 6.96 -12.87 18.59
N ASN A 65 6.79 -11.65 18.07
CA ASN A 65 5.52 -10.95 18.10
C ASN A 65 4.52 -11.67 17.19
N LYS A 66 3.38 -12.10 17.74
CA LYS A 66 2.26 -12.51 16.90
C LYS A 66 1.53 -11.26 16.41
N GLN A 67 1.63 -10.99 15.12
CA GLN A 67 0.76 -10.03 14.44
C GLN A 67 -0.32 -10.82 13.70
N ASP A 68 -1.53 -10.28 13.63
CA ASP A 68 -2.63 -10.83 12.81
C ASP A 68 -2.94 -9.93 11.60
N PHE A 69 -2.08 -8.94 11.33
CA PHE A 69 -2.17 -8.03 10.20
C PHE A 69 -0.80 -7.76 9.56
N ALA A 70 -0.85 -7.32 8.30
CA ALA A 70 0.31 -6.97 7.51
C ALA A 70 0.73 -5.51 7.71
N THR A 71 2.05 -5.28 7.78
CA THR A 71 2.62 -3.92 7.74
C THR A 71 3.11 -3.62 6.33
N PHE A 72 2.72 -2.47 5.80
CA PHE A 72 3.00 -2.02 4.45
C PHE A 72 3.91 -0.80 4.47
N SER A 73 4.64 -0.59 3.38
CA SER A 73 5.38 0.64 3.08
C SER A 73 5.23 0.99 1.61
N ILE A 74 5.28 2.28 1.27
CA ILE A 74 5.22 2.77 -0.10
C ILE A 74 6.53 3.52 -0.41
N GLY A 75 7.16 3.16 -1.52
CA GLY A 75 8.32 3.84 -2.07
C GLY A 75 7.93 5.10 -2.85
N GLU A 76 8.90 6.00 -3.05
CA GLU A 76 8.67 7.28 -3.75
C GLU A 76 8.27 7.10 -5.23
N ASP A 77 8.60 5.96 -5.83
CA ASP A 77 8.24 5.57 -7.19
C ASP A 77 6.83 4.96 -7.30
N GLY A 78 6.08 4.93 -6.19
CA GLY A 78 4.76 4.31 -6.10
C GLY A 78 4.80 2.78 -6.06
N SER A 79 5.95 2.17 -5.78
CA SER A 79 6.02 0.77 -5.40
C SER A 79 5.52 0.56 -3.97
N ALA A 80 5.00 -0.62 -3.66
CA ALA A 80 4.58 -0.97 -2.31
C ALA A 80 5.17 -2.31 -1.86
N TYR A 81 5.47 -2.41 -0.58
CA TYR A 81 6.13 -3.58 0.02
C TYR A 81 5.45 -3.99 1.32
N LEU A 82 5.47 -5.29 1.60
CA LEU A 82 5.27 -5.82 2.94
C LEU A 82 6.56 -5.63 3.73
N TYR A 83 6.46 -4.98 4.88
CA TYR A 83 7.61 -4.60 5.68
C TYR A 83 8.31 -5.81 6.30
N THR A 84 9.60 -5.92 6.04
CA THR A 84 10.54 -6.88 6.64
C THR A 84 11.75 -6.13 7.17
N ASN A 85 12.33 -6.62 8.26
CA ASN A 85 13.60 -6.10 8.74
C ASN A 85 14.75 -6.67 7.90
N GLY A 86 15.00 -6.05 6.75
CA GLY A 86 16.05 -6.44 5.81
C GLY A 86 15.57 -7.30 4.64
N ALA A 87 16.54 -7.67 3.80
CA ALA A 87 16.31 -8.45 2.60
C ALA A 87 16.06 -9.94 2.90
N PRO A 88 15.34 -10.65 2.00
CA PRO A 88 14.77 -10.14 0.76
C PRO A 88 13.41 -9.44 0.97
N TYR A 89 13.16 -8.42 0.14
CA TYR A 89 11.93 -7.64 0.21
C TYR A 89 10.75 -8.39 -0.40
N GLN A 90 9.57 -8.14 0.16
CA GLN A 90 8.29 -8.69 -0.32
C GLN A 90 7.51 -7.58 -1.01
N GLN A 91 7.53 -7.56 -2.34
CA GLN A 91 6.99 -6.47 -3.15
C GLN A 91 5.59 -6.79 -3.67
N LEU A 92 4.66 -5.86 -3.48
CA LEU A 92 3.30 -5.96 -4.01
C LEU A 92 3.29 -5.83 -5.55
N TRP A 93 2.25 -6.40 -6.14
CA TRP A 93 1.93 -6.25 -7.55
C TRP A 93 0.41 -6.31 -7.78
N VAL A 94 -0.03 -5.72 -8.89
CA VAL A 94 -1.42 -5.82 -9.36
C VAL A 94 -1.42 -6.24 -10.83
N ASP A 95 -2.23 -7.22 -11.20
CA ASP A 95 -2.47 -7.59 -12.61
C ASP A 95 -3.86 -7.13 -13.03
N ARG A 96 -3.94 -5.93 -13.62
CA ARG A 96 -5.19 -5.35 -14.15
C ARG A 96 -5.54 -5.80 -15.57
N SER A 97 -4.77 -6.72 -16.16
CA SER A 97 -5.07 -7.25 -17.49
C SER A 97 -6.39 -8.02 -17.48
N GLY A 98 -7.01 -8.21 -18.65
CA GLY A 98 -8.24 -9.01 -18.76
C GLY A 98 -8.08 -10.45 -18.25
N MET A 99 -6.86 -10.99 -18.27
CA MET A 99 -6.53 -12.31 -17.73
C MET A 99 -6.32 -12.29 -16.21
N GLY A 100 -5.70 -11.23 -15.68
CA GLY A 100 -5.44 -11.08 -14.25
C GLY A 100 -6.62 -10.55 -13.44
N ARG A 101 -7.55 -9.83 -14.07
CA ARG A 101 -8.82 -9.37 -13.47
C ARG A 101 -8.65 -8.58 -12.17
N GLY A 102 -7.56 -7.82 -12.06
CA GLY A 102 -7.23 -7.04 -10.89
C GLY A 102 -6.64 -7.86 -9.75
N ASN A 103 -6.06 -9.03 -10.00
CA ASN A 103 -5.42 -9.83 -8.95
C ASN A 103 -4.33 -9.02 -8.27
N ILE A 104 -4.33 -9.02 -6.94
CA ILE A 104 -3.29 -8.39 -6.12
C ILE A 104 -2.51 -9.49 -5.41
N GLY A 105 -1.20 -9.32 -5.35
CA GLY A 105 -0.37 -10.23 -4.58
C GLY A 105 0.98 -9.61 -4.27
N TYR A 106 1.88 -10.46 -3.84
CA TYR A 106 3.27 -10.08 -3.63
C TYR A 106 4.20 -11.20 -4.08
N THR A 107 5.46 -10.84 -4.25
CA THR A 107 6.57 -11.75 -4.54
C THR A 107 7.74 -11.40 -3.66
N THR A 108 8.55 -12.38 -3.32
CA THR A 108 9.70 -12.17 -2.45
C THR A 108 11.02 -12.28 -3.19
N GLY A 109 11.92 -11.33 -2.97
CA GLY A 109 13.26 -11.35 -3.54
C GLY A 109 13.27 -11.47 -5.07
N ALA A 110 13.95 -12.49 -5.58
CA ALA A 110 14.13 -12.72 -7.02
C ALA A 110 12.97 -13.49 -7.69
N GLN A 111 11.87 -13.76 -6.97
CA GLN A 111 10.73 -14.46 -7.53
C GLN A 111 10.13 -13.69 -8.73
N PRO A 112 9.86 -14.36 -9.86
CA PRO A 112 9.24 -13.72 -11.00
C PRO A 112 7.81 -13.29 -10.64
N ALA A 113 7.46 -12.06 -11.01
CA ALA A 113 6.07 -11.62 -10.96
C ALA A 113 5.26 -12.26 -12.10
N PRO A 114 3.92 -12.31 -11.97
CA PRO A 114 3.04 -12.64 -13.10
C PRO A 114 3.35 -11.78 -14.33
N ARG A 115 3.12 -12.34 -15.53
CA ARG A 115 3.51 -11.72 -16.80
C ARG A 115 3.03 -10.28 -16.98
N ASN A 116 1.82 -9.96 -16.50
CA ASN A 116 1.19 -8.65 -16.66
C ASN A 116 1.14 -7.86 -15.34
N ALA A 117 1.96 -8.24 -14.36
CA ALA A 117 2.02 -7.58 -13.07
C ALA A 117 2.61 -6.18 -13.17
N GLU A 118 1.86 -5.20 -12.66
CA GLU A 118 2.29 -3.85 -12.43
C GLU A 118 2.81 -3.73 -10.99
N ARG A 119 4.04 -3.24 -10.80
CA ARG A 119 4.70 -3.14 -9.49
C ARG A 119 4.68 -1.74 -8.88
N THR A 120 4.19 -0.76 -9.63
CA THR A 120 4.09 0.64 -9.24
C THR A 120 2.68 1.18 -9.49
N GLY A 121 2.36 2.31 -8.87
CA GLY A 121 1.05 2.96 -8.93
C GLY A 121 0.30 2.94 -7.60
N PHE A 122 0.92 2.41 -6.54
CA PHE A 122 0.41 2.49 -5.18
C PHE A 122 0.64 3.89 -4.58
N ALA A 123 -0.37 4.42 -3.92
CA ALA A 123 -0.27 5.65 -3.14
C ALA A 123 -1.35 5.67 -2.06
N VAL A 124 -1.17 6.44 -0.99
CA VAL A 124 -2.26 6.77 -0.06
C VAL A 124 -2.81 8.14 -0.42
N ASN A 125 -4.10 8.26 -0.65
CA ASN A 125 -4.75 9.52 -1.02
C ASN A 125 -4.97 10.43 0.21
N ALA A 126 -5.52 11.63 -0.02
CA ALA A 126 -5.77 12.62 1.03
C ALA A 126 -6.77 12.14 2.10
N ASP A 127 -7.65 11.19 1.76
CA ASP A 127 -8.61 10.60 2.68
C ASP A 127 -8.01 9.44 3.50
N GLY A 128 -6.73 9.11 3.29
CA GLY A 128 -6.04 8.03 3.98
C GLY A 128 -6.37 6.64 3.42
N HIS A 129 -6.87 6.55 2.19
CA HIS A 129 -7.11 5.28 1.51
C HIS A 129 -5.94 4.92 0.59
N LEU A 130 -5.54 3.65 0.61
CA LEU A 130 -4.65 3.10 -0.41
C LEU A 130 -5.33 3.24 -1.77
N THR A 131 -4.53 3.48 -2.79
CA THR A 131 -4.97 3.59 -4.18
C THR A 131 -4.01 2.81 -5.06
N PHE A 132 -4.50 2.34 -6.20
CA PHE A 132 -3.68 1.79 -7.25
C PHE A 132 -4.06 2.43 -8.59
N GLY A 133 -3.11 3.08 -9.27
CA GLY A 133 -3.37 3.81 -10.50
C GLY A 133 -4.41 4.92 -10.32
N GLY A 134 -4.48 5.52 -9.12
CA GLY A 134 -5.44 6.56 -8.75
C GLY A 134 -6.83 6.08 -8.33
N SER A 135 -7.11 4.77 -8.37
CA SER A 135 -8.37 4.18 -7.89
C SER A 135 -8.24 3.72 -6.45
N ASP A 136 -9.17 4.10 -5.57
CA ASP A 136 -9.23 3.71 -4.15
C ASP A 136 -10.24 2.57 -3.85
N GLY A 137 -10.95 2.09 -4.88
CA GLY A 137 -11.87 0.96 -4.78
C GLY A 137 -11.17 -0.40 -4.90
N PHE A 138 -11.30 -1.24 -3.88
CA PHE A 138 -10.85 -2.63 -3.86
C PHE A 138 -12.04 -3.57 -3.70
N TYR A 139 -11.81 -4.86 -3.90
CA TYR A 139 -12.81 -5.91 -3.79
C TYR A 139 -12.31 -7.05 -2.93
N ALA A 140 -13.14 -7.49 -1.99
CA ALA A 140 -12.90 -8.64 -1.12
C ALA A 140 -13.71 -9.83 -1.65
N CYS A 141 -13.04 -10.84 -2.18
CA CYS A 141 -13.66 -12.00 -2.82
C CYS A 141 -13.37 -13.26 -1.99
N GLY A 142 -14.41 -14.00 -1.60
CA GLY A 142 -14.28 -15.16 -0.74
C GLY A 142 -15.44 -15.29 0.24
N SER A 143 -15.18 -15.87 1.41
CA SER A 143 -16.19 -16.13 2.43
C SER A 143 -15.64 -15.90 3.84
N ALA A 144 -16.53 -15.74 4.82
CA ALA A 144 -16.11 -15.55 6.22
C ALA A 144 -15.36 -16.76 6.79
N GLU A 145 -15.60 -17.97 6.27
CA GLU A 145 -14.94 -19.20 6.72
C GLU A 145 -13.51 -19.35 6.16
N ALA A 146 -13.30 -18.95 4.90
CA ALA A 146 -12.00 -19.08 4.22
C ALA A 146 -11.15 -17.80 4.30
N GLY A 147 -11.78 -16.67 4.62
CA GLY A 147 -11.22 -15.33 4.40
C GLY A 147 -11.54 -14.80 3.00
N TYR A 148 -11.27 -13.50 2.82
CA TYR A 148 -11.53 -12.79 1.58
C TYR A 148 -10.22 -12.34 0.94
N ALA A 149 -9.92 -12.82 -0.26
CA ALA A 149 -8.79 -12.34 -1.04
C ALA A 149 -9.07 -10.92 -1.56
N ILE A 150 -8.05 -10.07 -1.60
CA ILE A 150 -8.17 -8.69 -2.06
C ILE A 150 -7.83 -8.58 -3.56
N TRP A 151 -8.67 -7.85 -4.28
CA TRP A 151 -8.57 -7.58 -5.72
C TRP A 151 -8.76 -6.10 -6.01
N GLN A 152 -8.18 -5.60 -7.10
CA GLN A 152 -8.36 -4.23 -7.59
C GLN A 152 -9.60 -4.07 -8.47
N GLN A 153 -10.14 -5.18 -8.98
CA GLN A 153 -11.32 -5.20 -9.84
C GLN A 153 -12.30 -6.27 -9.34
N LYS A 154 -13.58 -6.10 -9.69
CA LYS A 154 -14.61 -7.07 -9.32
C LYS A 154 -14.40 -8.38 -10.08
N PHE A 155 -13.92 -9.40 -9.38
CA PHE A 155 -13.71 -10.74 -9.95
C PHE A 155 -15.04 -11.51 -10.09
N ASP A 156 -15.98 -11.37 -9.17
CA ASP A 156 -17.30 -11.99 -9.30
C ASP A 156 -18.35 -11.15 -8.58
N ASP A 157 -19.63 -11.51 -8.76
CA ASP A 157 -20.73 -10.76 -8.15
C ASP A 157 -20.85 -10.91 -6.64
N THR A 158 -20.15 -11.87 -6.05
CA THR A 158 -20.10 -12.10 -4.60
C THR A 158 -19.01 -11.27 -3.91
N CYS A 159 -18.08 -10.69 -4.67
CA CYS A 159 -17.04 -9.81 -4.13
C CYS A 159 -17.63 -8.52 -3.56
N LEU A 160 -17.22 -8.20 -2.33
CA LEU A 160 -17.63 -6.99 -1.63
C LEU A 160 -16.68 -5.84 -1.97
N PRO A 161 -17.15 -4.70 -2.51
CA PRO A 161 -16.30 -3.53 -2.71
C PRO A 161 -15.90 -2.95 -1.36
N PHE A 162 -14.68 -2.45 -1.17
CA PHE A 162 -14.29 -1.79 0.08
C PHE A 162 -13.20 -0.74 -0.16
N ALA A 163 -13.05 0.19 0.78
CA ALA A 163 -11.91 1.10 0.81
C ALA A 163 -10.84 0.54 1.75
N PHE A 164 -9.60 0.47 1.27
CA PHE A 164 -8.44 0.08 2.08
C PHE A 164 -7.94 1.32 2.82
N ARG A 165 -8.21 1.44 4.12
CA ARG A 165 -7.73 2.57 4.94
C ARG A 165 -6.38 2.27 5.56
N ALA A 166 -5.40 3.15 5.33
CA ALA A 166 -4.09 3.07 5.94
C ALA A 166 -4.15 3.48 7.43
N GLN A 167 -3.47 2.71 8.28
CA GLN A 167 -3.28 2.97 9.71
C GLN A 167 -1.79 3.12 9.98
N TYR A 168 -1.29 4.36 9.99
CA TYR A 168 0.14 4.64 10.15
C TYR A 168 0.68 4.22 11.51
N THR A 169 1.95 3.76 11.53
CA THR A 169 2.67 3.37 12.74
C THR A 169 4.12 3.83 12.70
N GLU A 170 4.62 4.29 13.85
CA GLU A 170 6.03 4.66 14.04
C GLU A 170 6.88 3.47 14.50
N THR A 171 6.23 2.39 14.96
CA THR A 171 6.87 1.18 15.47
C THR A 171 6.45 -0.04 14.64
N PRO A 172 6.88 -0.13 13.37
CA PRO A 172 6.51 -1.23 12.50
C PRO A 172 7.16 -2.54 12.95
N VAL A 173 6.42 -3.65 12.84
CA VAL A 173 6.96 -4.99 13.06
C VAL A 173 7.24 -5.63 11.71
N GLY A 174 8.49 -6.00 11.47
CA GLY A 174 8.88 -6.74 10.28
C GLY A 174 8.35 -8.16 10.34
N CYS A 175 7.73 -8.61 9.25
CA CYS A 175 7.17 -9.95 9.16
C CYS A 175 7.49 -10.59 7.81
N TRP A 176 7.93 -11.83 7.85
CA TRP A 176 8.07 -12.69 6.68
C TRP A 176 6.77 -13.43 6.43
N TYR A 177 6.17 -13.28 5.25
CA TYR A 177 4.91 -13.92 4.90
C TYR A 177 5.15 -15.12 3.96
N SER A 178 4.25 -16.09 4.05
CA SER A 178 4.31 -17.32 3.24
C SER A 178 4.05 -17.02 1.75
N GLU A 179 4.78 -17.69 0.87
CA GLU A 179 4.58 -17.58 -0.57
C GLU A 179 3.69 -18.73 -1.08
N SER A 180 3.03 -18.54 -2.22
CA SER A 180 2.37 -19.65 -2.91
C SER A 180 3.46 -20.58 -3.45
N SER A 181 3.51 -21.82 -2.93
CA SER A 181 4.41 -22.89 -3.40
C SER A 181 4.11 -23.30 -4.83
#